data_AF-A0A524DZX3-F1
#
_entry.id   AF-A0A524DZX3-F1
#
_cell.length_a   1.000
_cell.length_b   1.000
_cell.length_c   1.000
_cell.angle_alpha   90.00
_cell.angle_beta   90.00
_cell.angle_gamma   90.00
#
_symmetry.space_group_name_H-M   'P 1'
#
loop_
_entity.id
_entity.type
_entity.pdbx_description
1 polymer ?
#
loop_
_entity_poly.entity_id
_entity_poly.type
_entity_poly.pdbx_seq_one_letter_code
_entity_poly.pdbx_strand_id
1 'polypeptide(L)'
;MEVADADVKRILAKPYSMVIRQSRQEMATRMEVFSDVLRDRQRSKLSGMVEWGHRQDGLLEIRRSWFVKYNKPVYYQPKEFHEMLRNSKHLLVPRQERPPFLQDLEDFLDRIQAPRPRVVPFCMNCLRQDKLTVLTRRNAVKVSKNQVLCSTCAQADLKTELKSLGIKMSPGMIRQLEHQVSRVKSVPRLIEMLTPGFDPTKEPDLTLFDVIEAGGIESTMTIGDLQIPSKLKQLLAKAGLKGLLPVQELAVKAGLLDGEDLLIVSSTSSGKTLL
;
A
#
# COMPACT_ATOMS: atom_id res chain seq x y z
N MET A 1 -21.46 -1.96 -36.27
CA MET A 1 -21.03 -3.19 -35.57
C MET A 1 -19.52 -3.34 -35.67
N GLU A 2 -18.97 -3.14 -36.87
CA GLU A 2 -17.54 -3.23 -37.20
C GLU A 2 -16.61 -2.39 -36.30
N VAL A 3 -16.95 -1.13 -35.99
CA VAL A 3 -16.09 -0.28 -35.14
C VAL A 3 -15.96 -0.82 -33.71
N ALA A 4 -17.04 -1.35 -33.14
CA ALA A 4 -17.03 -1.88 -31.78
C ALA A 4 -16.28 -3.22 -31.69
N ASP A 5 -16.44 -4.09 -32.69
CA ASP A 5 -15.68 -5.34 -32.83
C ASP A 5 -14.18 -5.08 -33.07
N ALA A 6 -13.84 -4.16 -33.97
CA ALA A 6 -12.46 -3.76 -34.24
C ALA A 6 -11.76 -3.21 -32.98
N ASP A 7 -12.48 -2.43 -32.17
CA ASP A 7 -11.97 -1.92 -30.90
C ASP A 7 -11.68 -3.02 -29.87
N VAL A 8 -12.56 -4.03 -29.78
CA VAL A 8 -12.35 -5.18 -28.90
C VAL A 8 -11.13 -5.97 -29.36
N LYS A 9 -11.04 -6.30 -30.65
CA LYS A 9 -9.89 -6.99 -31.25
C LYS A 9 -8.58 -6.23 -30.99
N ARG A 10 -8.57 -4.90 -31.14
CA ARG A 10 -7.40 -4.05 -30.84
C ARG A 10 -6.97 -4.13 -29.37
N ILE A 11 -7.92 -4.22 -28.43
CA ILE A 11 -7.61 -4.37 -27.00
C ILE A 11 -7.02 -5.74 -26.71
N LEU A 12 -7.59 -6.80 -27.28
CA LEU A 12 -7.18 -8.19 -27.10
C LEU A 12 -5.89 -8.54 -27.86
N ALA A 13 -5.47 -7.74 -28.84
CA ALA A 13 -4.19 -7.92 -29.54
C ALA A 13 -2.96 -7.63 -28.67
N LYS A 14 -3.12 -6.89 -27.57
CA LYS A 14 -2.05 -6.62 -26.59
C LYS A 14 -2.15 -7.61 -25.44
N PRO A 15 -1.06 -8.01 -24.76
CA PRO A 15 -1.14 -8.88 -23.59
C PRO A 15 -2.17 -8.41 -22.55
N TYR A 16 -3.01 -9.33 -22.10
CA TYR A 16 -4.10 -9.05 -21.17
C TYR A 16 -4.26 -10.12 -20.10
N SER A 17 -4.89 -9.73 -19.00
CA SER A 17 -5.41 -10.64 -17.99
C SER A 17 -6.94 -10.63 -18.07
N MET A 18 -7.57 -11.77 -17.88
CA MET A 18 -9.03 -11.86 -17.80
C MET A 18 -9.44 -12.26 -16.37
N VAL A 19 -10.44 -11.56 -15.85
CA VAL A 19 -11.00 -11.80 -14.52
C VAL A 19 -12.40 -12.36 -14.70
N ILE A 20 -12.65 -13.50 -14.06
CA ILE A 20 -13.90 -14.22 -14.09
C ILE A 20 -14.60 -14.03 -12.75
N ARG A 21 -15.79 -13.45 -12.76
CA ARG A 21 -16.57 -13.12 -11.57
C ARG A 21 -17.93 -13.80 -11.63
N GLN A 22 -18.43 -14.22 -10.47
CA GLN A 22 -19.80 -14.69 -10.33
C GLN A 22 -20.78 -13.61 -10.84
N SER A 23 -21.76 -14.04 -11.64
CA SER A 23 -22.92 -13.23 -12.01
C SER A 23 -24.09 -13.50 -11.06
N ARG A 24 -25.12 -12.65 -11.11
CA ARG A 24 -26.41 -12.94 -10.42
C ARG A 24 -27.13 -14.16 -11.01
N GLN A 25 -26.88 -14.47 -12.28
CA GLN A 25 -27.41 -15.66 -12.93
C GLN A 25 -26.48 -16.85 -12.62
N GLU A 26 -27.07 -17.96 -12.20
CA GLU A 26 -26.34 -19.13 -11.70
C GLU A 26 -25.35 -19.70 -12.72
N MET A 27 -25.75 -19.79 -13.99
CA MET A 27 -24.91 -20.28 -15.10
C MET A 27 -24.35 -19.12 -15.94
N ALA A 28 -23.96 -18.01 -15.30
CA ALA A 28 -23.28 -16.92 -16.00
C ALA A 28 -22.10 -16.38 -15.19
N THR A 29 -21.09 -15.90 -15.90
CA THR A 29 -19.96 -15.17 -15.32
C THR A 29 -19.81 -13.82 -15.97
N ARG A 30 -19.46 -12.82 -15.16
CA ARG A 30 -18.97 -11.54 -15.67
C ARG A 30 -17.49 -11.70 -16.02
N MET A 31 -17.14 -11.28 -17.24
CA MET A 31 -15.80 -11.36 -17.79
C MET A 31 -15.24 -9.95 -17.94
N GLU A 32 -14.09 -9.69 -17.35
CA GLU A 32 -13.46 -8.37 -17.38
C GLU A 32 -12.00 -8.49 -17.83
N VAL A 33 -11.61 -7.66 -18.80
CA VAL A 33 -10.27 -7.68 -19.39
C VAL A 33 -9.46 -6.52 -18.82
N PHE A 34 -8.27 -6.82 -18.34
CA PHE A 34 -7.31 -5.88 -17.79
C PHE A 34 -5.98 -5.97 -18.55
N SER A 35 -5.05 -5.04 -18.31
CA SER A 35 -3.68 -5.25 -18.78
C SER A 35 -3.07 -6.48 -18.12
N ASP A 36 -2.07 -7.05 -18.78
CA ASP A 36 -1.27 -8.13 -18.23
C ASP A 36 -0.49 -7.70 -16.98
N VAL A 37 0.01 -6.46 -16.95
CA VAL A 37 0.61 -5.86 -15.75
C VAL A 37 -0.52 -5.40 -14.83
N LEU A 38 -0.79 -6.20 -13.79
CA LEU A 38 -1.81 -5.91 -12.78
C LEU A 38 -1.34 -4.78 -11.86
N ARG A 39 -2.13 -3.71 -11.79
CA ARG A 39 -1.87 -2.55 -10.93
C ARG A 39 -3.03 -2.34 -9.98
N ASP A 40 -2.76 -1.70 -8.85
CA ASP A 40 -3.81 -1.32 -7.90
C ASP A 40 -4.78 -0.30 -8.55
N ARG A 41 -6.08 -0.47 -8.26
CA ARG A 41 -7.19 0.38 -8.72
C ARG A 41 -7.32 0.48 -10.24
N GLN A 42 -6.93 -0.56 -10.96
CA GLN A 42 -6.97 -0.59 -12.41
C GLN A 42 -8.41 -0.70 -12.93
N ARG A 43 -8.78 0.08 -13.95
CA ARG A 43 -10.07 -0.06 -14.64
C ARG A 43 -10.02 -1.17 -15.69
N SER A 44 -11.14 -1.86 -15.88
CA SER A 44 -11.30 -2.83 -16.97
C SER A 44 -11.23 -2.12 -18.32
N LYS A 45 -10.50 -2.70 -19.27
CA LYS A 45 -10.48 -2.26 -20.67
C LYS A 45 -11.72 -2.72 -21.43
N LEU A 46 -12.22 -3.90 -21.07
CA LEU A 46 -13.46 -4.50 -21.57
C LEU A 46 -14.20 -5.17 -20.43
N SER A 47 -15.52 -5.15 -20.50
CA SER A 47 -16.40 -5.88 -19.61
C SER A 47 -17.49 -6.56 -20.43
N GLY A 48 -17.90 -7.73 -19.99
CA GLY A 48 -18.79 -8.61 -20.75
C GLY A 48 -19.36 -9.70 -19.88
N MET A 49 -20.10 -10.60 -20.52
CA MET A 49 -20.68 -11.77 -19.86
C MET A 49 -20.49 -13.00 -20.72
N VAL A 50 -20.40 -14.13 -20.03
CA VAL A 50 -20.47 -15.46 -20.61
C VAL A 50 -21.58 -16.19 -19.91
N GLU A 51 -22.52 -16.71 -20.69
CA GLU A 51 -23.53 -17.64 -20.26
C GLU A 51 -23.07 -19.05 -20.60
N TRP A 52 -23.16 -19.90 -19.61
CA TRP A 52 -22.73 -21.28 -19.64
C TRP A 52 -23.93 -22.20 -19.75
N GLY A 53 -23.69 -23.41 -20.24
CA GLY A 53 -24.65 -24.50 -20.14
C GLY A 53 -23.93 -25.84 -20.14
N HIS A 54 -24.66 -26.88 -19.80
CA HIS A 54 -24.15 -28.24 -19.91
C HIS A 54 -24.60 -28.86 -21.24
N ARG A 55 -23.72 -29.67 -21.82
CA ARG A 55 -24.05 -30.59 -22.90
C ARG A 55 -24.80 -31.81 -22.37
N GLN A 56 -25.27 -32.67 -23.28
CA GLN A 56 -25.93 -33.92 -22.93
C GLN A 56 -25.02 -34.89 -22.16
N ASP A 57 -23.71 -34.78 -22.37
CA ASP A 57 -22.66 -35.53 -21.66
C ASP A 57 -22.29 -34.90 -20.30
N GLY A 58 -22.97 -33.82 -19.88
CA GLY A 58 -22.72 -33.10 -18.64
C GLY A 58 -21.57 -32.09 -18.70
N LEU A 59 -20.84 -31.98 -19.80
CA LEU A 59 -19.70 -31.07 -19.90
C LEU A 59 -20.15 -29.61 -20.05
N LEU A 60 -19.49 -28.71 -19.31
CA LEU A 60 -19.69 -27.26 -19.42
C LEU A 60 -19.27 -26.75 -20.81
N GLU A 61 -20.08 -25.87 -21.39
CA GLU A 61 -19.87 -25.20 -22.68
C GLU A 61 -20.34 -23.75 -22.64
N ILE A 62 -19.78 -22.92 -23.54
CA ILE A 62 -20.24 -21.55 -23.75
C ILE A 62 -21.50 -21.55 -24.60
N ARG A 63 -22.61 -21.02 -24.04
CA ARG A 63 -23.88 -20.83 -24.76
C ARG A 63 -23.89 -19.50 -25.50
N ARG A 64 -23.55 -18.42 -24.79
CA ARG A 64 -23.46 -17.06 -25.32
C ARG A 64 -22.33 -16.31 -24.66
N SER A 65 -21.59 -15.52 -25.43
CA SER A 65 -20.51 -14.68 -24.92
C SER A 65 -20.53 -13.33 -25.63
N TRP A 66 -20.39 -12.24 -24.87
CA TRP A 66 -20.32 -10.90 -25.45
C TRP A 66 -19.53 -9.94 -24.57
N PHE A 67 -18.92 -8.94 -25.21
CA PHE A 67 -18.40 -7.75 -24.54
C PHE A 67 -19.31 -6.55 -24.80
N VAL A 68 -19.40 -5.61 -23.85
CA VAL A 68 -20.16 -4.38 -24.01
C VAL A 68 -19.22 -3.25 -24.39
N LYS A 69 -19.49 -2.59 -25.53
CA LYS A 69 -18.74 -1.43 -25.99
C LYS A 69 -19.70 -0.38 -26.53
N TYR A 70 -19.54 0.87 -26.11
CA TYR A 70 -20.46 1.98 -26.45
C TYR A 70 -21.94 1.64 -26.17
N ASN A 71 -22.21 1.03 -25.00
CA ASN A 71 -23.53 0.53 -24.58
C ASN A 71 -24.18 -0.49 -25.53
N LYS A 72 -23.41 -1.12 -26.41
CA LYS A 72 -23.90 -2.19 -27.31
C LYS A 72 -23.17 -3.50 -27.03
N PRO A 73 -23.88 -4.64 -26.94
CA PRO A 73 -23.24 -5.95 -26.85
C PRO A 73 -22.64 -6.34 -28.21
N VAL A 74 -21.41 -6.81 -28.19
CA VAL A 74 -20.71 -7.43 -29.32
C VAL A 74 -20.57 -8.91 -28.98
N TYR A 75 -21.32 -9.75 -29.70
CA TYR A 75 -21.36 -11.20 -29.49
C TYR A 75 -20.22 -11.89 -30.22
N TYR A 76 -19.70 -12.95 -29.60
CA TYR A 76 -18.64 -13.79 -30.14
C TYR A 76 -19.11 -15.22 -30.21
N GLN A 77 -18.68 -15.93 -31.25
CA GLN A 77 -18.91 -17.36 -31.34
C GLN A 77 -18.05 -18.09 -30.28
N PRO A 78 -18.49 -19.27 -29.80
CA PRO A 78 -17.73 -20.02 -28.79
C PRO A 78 -16.26 -20.24 -29.16
N LYS A 79 -15.97 -20.57 -30.43
CA LYS A 79 -14.59 -20.76 -30.91
C LYS A 79 -13.71 -19.51 -30.76
N GLU A 80 -14.25 -18.34 -31.12
CA GLU A 80 -13.54 -17.06 -30.97
C GLU A 80 -13.27 -16.77 -29.50
N PHE A 81 -14.26 -17.02 -28.63
CA PHE A 81 -14.10 -16.80 -27.20
C PHE A 81 -13.12 -17.80 -26.55
N HIS A 82 -13.05 -19.04 -27.03
CA HIS A 82 -12.05 -20.02 -26.60
C HIS A 82 -10.63 -19.50 -26.88
N GLU A 83 -10.39 -18.92 -28.05
CA GLU A 83 -9.10 -18.31 -28.38
C GLU A 83 -8.77 -17.14 -27.44
N MET A 84 -9.76 -16.32 -27.08
CA MET A 84 -9.57 -15.25 -26.09
C MET A 84 -9.20 -15.78 -24.70
N LEU A 85 -9.79 -16.90 -24.28
CA LEU A 85 -9.42 -17.54 -23.02
C LEU A 85 -8.00 -18.10 -23.07
N ARG A 86 -7.63 -18.80 -24.15
CA ARG A 86 -6.29 -19.37 -24.35
C ARG A 86 -5.19 -18.31 -24.38
N ASN A 87 -5.44 -17.19 -25.07
CA ASN A 87 -4.45 -16.14 -25.28
C ASN A 87 -4.30 -15.21 -24.07
N SER A 88 -5.13 -15.36 -23.04
CA SER A 88 -4.98 -14.59 -21.81
C SER A 88 -3.69 -14.96 -21.09
N LYS A 89 -2.94 -13.97 -20.59
CA LYS A 89 -1.72 -14.24 -19.81
C LYS A 89 -2.05 -14.80 -18.42
N HIS A 90 -3.13 -14.30 -17.85
CA HIS A 90 -3.64 -14.69 -16.54
C HIS A 90 -5.15 -14.79 -16.57
N LEU A 91 -5.69 -15.93 -16.12
CA LEU A 91 -7.09 -16.08 -15.73
C LEU A 91 -7.17 -15.96 -14.21
N LEU A 92 -7.92 -14.98 -13.71
CA LEU A 92 -8.06 -14.72 -12.28
C LEU A 92 -9.51 -14.84 -11.85
N VAL A 93 -9.72 -15.46 -10.69
CA VAL A 93 -11.04 -15.59 -10.07
C VAL A 93 -10.98 -14.92 -8.71
N PRO A 94 -11.81 -13.89 -8.42
CA PRO A 94 -11.84 -13.32 -7.09
C PRO A 94 -12.37 -14.32 -6.07
N ARG A 95 -11.61 -14.55 -4.99
CA ARG A 95 -12.00 -15.48 -3.92
C ARG A 95 -13.40 -15.17 -3.35
N GLN A 96 -13.78 -13.90 -3.32
CA GLN A 96 -15.07 -13.43 -2.79
C GLN A 96 -16.24 -13.53 -3.79
N GLU A 97 -15.97 -13.63 -5.09
CA GLU A 97 -16.99 -13.73 -6.15
C GLU A 97 -16.70 -14.96 -7.03
N ARG A 98 -16.45 -16.10 -6.38
CA ARG A 98 -16.18 -17.38 -7.03
C ARG A 98 -17.47 -17.92 -7.68
N PRO A 99 -17.46 -18.29 -8.97
CA PRO A 99 -18.62 -18.94 -9.58
C PRO A 99 -18.87 -20.31 -8.92
N PRO A 100 -20.15 -20.71 -8.72
CA PRO A 100 -20.48 -21.96 -8.02
C PRO A 100 -19.96 -23.21 -8.76
N PHE A 101 -19.89 -23.15 -10.10
CA PHE A 101 -19.38 -24.20 -10.98
C PHE A 101 -17.89 -24.05 -11.31
N LEU A 102 -17.05 -23.54 -10.37
CA LEU A 102 -15.63 -23.32 -10.67
C LEU A 102 -14.91 -24.61 -11.10
N GLN A 103 -15.28 -25.77 -10.54
CA GLN A 103 -14.67 -27.04 -10.92
C GLN A 103 -14.94 -27.37 -12.39
N ASP A 104 -16.20 -27.27 -12.83
CA ASP A 104 -16.58 -27.53 -14.23
C ASP A 104 -15.94 -26.50 -15.18
N LEU A 105 -15.74 -25.27 -14.71
CA LEU A 105 -15.01 -24.23 -15.42
C LEU A 105 -13.53 -24.55 -15.55
N GLU A 106 -12.88 -25.05 -14.51
CA GLU A 106 -11.49 -25.52 -14.55
C GLU A 106 -11.34 -26.66 -15.57
N ASP A 107 -12.23 -27.65 -15.54
CA ASP A 107 -12.23 -28.76 -16.48
C ASP A 107 -12.47 -28.28 -17.93
N PHE A 108 -13.38 -27.33 -18.13
CA PHE A 108 -13.60 -26.69 -19.43
C PHE A 108 -12.35 -25.97 -19.95
N LEU A 109 -11.69 -25.18 -19.09
CA LEU A 109 -10.48 -24.44 -19.44
C LEU A 109 -9.34 -25.40 -19.80
N ASP A 110 -9.18 -26.50 -19.06
CA ASP A 110 -8.20 -27.55 -19.35
C ASP A 110 -8.51 -28.22 -20.71
N ARG A 111 -9.78 -28.54 -21.02
CA ARG A 111 -10.19 -29.11 -22.33
C ARG A 111 -9.85 -28.20 -23.51
N ILE A 112 -10.04 -26.89 -23.36
CA ILE A 112 -9.71 -25.94 -24.42
C ILE A 112 -8.23 -25.53 -24.41
N GLN A 113 -7.39 -26.12 -23.56
CA GLN A 113 -5.96 -25.79 -23.41
C GLN A 113 -5.71 -24.31 -23.03
N ALA A 114 -6.60 -23.74 -22.22
CA ALA A 114 -6.44 -22.39 -21.68
C ALA A 114 -5.64 -22.41 -20.38
N PRO A 115 -5.06 -21.26 -19.95
CA PRO A 115 -4.39 -21.18 -18.66
C PRO A 115 -5.31 -21.56 -17.51
N ARG A 116 -4.79 -22.26 -16.49
CA ARG A 116 -5.57 -22.56 -15.30
C ARG A 116 -5.98 -21.27 -14.54
N PRO A 117 -7.24 -21.16 -14.10
CA PRO A 117 -7.69 -20.00 -13.36
C PRO A 117 -7.04 -19.97 -11.98
N ARG A 118 -6.58 -18.79 -11.55
CA ARG A 118 -6.01 -18.57 -10.22
C ARG A 118 -7.02 -17.88 -9.32
N VAL A 119 -7.42 -18.57 -8.26
CA VAL A 119 -8.26 -17.96 -7.22
C VAL A 119 -7.38 -17.07 -6.34
N VAL A 120 -7.57 -15.76 -6.43
CA VAL A 120 -6.77 -14.77 -5.67
C VAL A 120 -7.65 -13.80 -4.90
N PRO A 121 -7.20 -13.26 -3.76
CA PRO A 121 -7.98 -12.30 -2.99
C PRO A 121 -7.98 -10.93 -3.68
N PHE A 122 -9.15 -10.28 -3.78
CA PHE A 122 -9.27 -8.93 -4.31
C PHE A 122 -9.78 -7.95 -3.25
N CYS A 123 -9.48 -6.67 -3.45
CA CYS A 123 -10.07 -5.60 -2.65
C CYS A 123 -11.53 -5.39 -3.04
N MET A 124 -12.47 -5.80 -2.18
CA MET A 124 -13.91 -5.68 -2.43
C MET A 124 -14.38 -4.24 -2.65
N ASN A 125 -13.75 -3.25 -1.98
CA ASN A 125 -14.08 -1.84 -2.20
C ASN A 125 -13.66 -1.35 -3.58
N CYS A 126 -12.52 -1.81 -4.10
CA CYS A 126 -12.15 -1.51 -5.49
C CYS A 126 -13.11 -2.19 -6.45
N LEU A 127 -13.42 -3.46 -6.20
CA LEU A 127 -14.28 -4.27 -7.06
C LEU A 127 -15.68 -3.68 -7.21
N ARG A 128 -16.25 -3.14 -6.12
CA ARG A 128 -17.53 -2.40 -6.11
C ARG A 128 -17.49 -1.10 -6.92
N GLN A 129 -16.31 -0.52 -7.12
CA GLN A 129 -16.09 0.70 -7.91
C GLN A 129 -15.65 0.40 -9.36
N ASP A 130 -15.90 -0.82 -9.85
CA ASP A 130 -15.43 -1.33 -11.15
C ASP A 130 -13.90 -1.16 -11.35
N LYS A 131 -13.15 -1.35 -10.26
CA LYS A 131 -11.69 -1.30 -10.25
C LYS A 131 -11.11 -2.60 -9.71
N LEU A 132 -10.01 -3.02 -10.29
CA LEU A 132 -9.28 -4.21 -9.88
C LEU A 132 -8.10 -3.84 -8.98
N THR A 133 -8.02 -4.51 -7.84
CA THR A 133 -6.81 -4.54 -7.02
C THR A 133 -6.66 -5.94 -6.45
N VAL A 134 -5.61 -6.64 -6.85
CA VAL A 134 -5.24 -7.94 -6.25
C VAL A 134 -4.56 -7.66 -4.92
N LEU A 135 -5.03 -8.34 -3.86
CA LEU A 135 -4.44 -8.22 -2.54
C LEU A 135 -3.21 -9.13 -2.43
N THR A 136 -2.11 -8.53 -2.01
CA THR A 136 -0.84 -9.18 -1.74
C THR A 136 -0.40 -8.83 -0.33
N ARG A 137 0.61 -9.52 0.21
CA ARG A 137 1.20 -9.15 1.51
C ARG A 137 1.72 -7.71 1.56
N ARG A 138 1.98 -7.08 0.41
CA ARG A 138 2.51 -5.70 0.33
C ARG A 138 1.41 -4.65 0.52
N ASN A 139 0.25 -4.83 -0.10
CA ASN A 139 -0.83 -3.83 -0.13
C ASN A 139 -2.07 -4.21 0.69
N ALA A 140 -2.14 -5.43 1.24
CA ALA A 140 -3.24 -5.86 2.09
C ALA A 140 -3.16 -5.21 3.47
N VAL A 141 -4.27 -4.60 3.88
CA VAL A 141 -4.45 -3.92 5.17
C VAL A 141 -5.70 -4.45 5.84
N LYS A 142 -5.57 -4.87 7.11
CA LYS A 142 -6.70 -5.30 7.93
C LYS A 142 -7.51 -4.08 8.36
N VAL A 143 -8.80 -4.05 8.03
CA VAL A 143 -9.71 -2.97 8.45
C VAL A 143 -10.68 -3.40 9.55
N SER A 144 -10.98 -4.69 9.64
CA SER A 144 -11.76 -5.26 10.76
C SER A 144 -11.29 -6.68 11.05
N LYS A 145 -11.96 -7.39 11.97
CA LYS A 145 -11.65 -8.80 12.28
C LYS A 145 -11.68 -9.70 11.04
N ASN A 146 -12.65 -9.46 10.14
CA ASN A 146 -12.92 -10.34 8.99
C ASN A 146 -12.72 -9.65 7.63
N GLN A 147 -12.27 -8.40 7.61
CA GLN A 147 -12.17 -7.62 6.39
C GLN A 147 -10.76 -7.09 6.14
N VAL A 148 -10.30 -7.28 4.90
CA VAL A 148 -9.01 -6.82 4.39
C VAL A 148 -9.26 -6.02 3.12
N LEU A 149 -8.62 -4.86 3.03
CA LEU A 149 -8.69 -3.96 1.88
C LEU A 149 -7.28 -3.65 1.36
N CYS A 150 -7.18 -3.03 0.18
CA CYS A 150 -5.91 -2.48 -0.28
C CYS A 150 -5.56 -1.20 0.49
N SER A 151 -4.28 -0.83 0.54
CA SER A 151 -3.78 0.35 1.27
C SER A 151 -4.60 1.62 0.99
N THR A 152 -4.89 1.94 -0.28
CA THR A 152 -5.67 3.13 -0.63
C THR A 152 -7.10 3.09 -0.08
N CYS A 153 -7.76 1.94 -0.14
CA CYS A 153 -9.10 1.80 0.40
C CYS A 153 -9.09 1.82 1.93
N ALA A 154 -8.06 1.26 2.56
CA ALA A 154 -7.91 1.27 4.01
C ALA A 154 -7.57 2.68 4.56
N GLN A 155 -6.82 3.50 3.83
CA GLN A 155 -6.61 4.91 4.19
C GLN A 155 -7.92 5.71 4.19
N ALA A 156 -8.77 5.48 3.18
CA ALA A 156 -10.10 6.10 3.13
C ALA A 156 -11.02 5.59 4.26
N ASP A 157 -10.89 4.31 4.61
CA ASP A 157 -11.61 3.68 5.73
C ASP A 157 -11.18 4.29 7.07
N LEU A 158 -9.87 4.38 7.34
CA LEU A 158 -9.30 5.06 8.50
C LEU A 158 -9.83 6.49 8.63
N LYS A 159 -9.85 7.25 7.55
CA LYS A 159 -10.38 8.64 7.57
C LYS A 159 -11.87 8.69 7.92
N THR A 160 -12.64 7.69 7.50
CA THR A 160 -14.06 7.58 7.84
C THR A 160 -14.22 7.25 9.32
N GLU A 161 -13.43 6.31 9.83
CA GLU A 161 -13.45 5.87 11.23
C GLU A 161 -13.02 6.99 12.20
N LEU A 162 -11.98 7.76 11.85
CA LEU A 162 -11.56 8.91 12.65
C LEU A 162 -12.67 9.97 12.75
N LYS A 163 -13.40 10.18 11.65
CA LYS A 163 -14.53 11.11 11.63
C LYS A 163 -15.71 10.61 12.47
N SER A 164 -16.03 9.31 12.42
CA SER A 164 -17.12 8.74 13.23
C SER A 164 -16.80 8.80 14.73
N LEU A 165 -15.53 8.69 15.11
CA LEU A 165 -15.06 8.87 16.48
C LEU A 165 -15.00 10.35 16.93
N GLY A 166 -15.32 11.30 16.04
CA GLY A 166 -15.26 12.73 16.35
C GLY A 166 -13.83 13.30 16.46
N ILE A 167 -12.82 12.54 16.04
CA ILE A 167 -11.40 12.95 16.12
C ILE A 167 -11.12 13.96 15.01
N LYS A 168 -10.96 15.22 15.39
CA LYS A 168 -10.57 16.31 14.50
C LYS A 168 -9.05 16.46 14.51
N MET A 169 -8.42 16.20 13.37
CA MET A 169 -6.97 16.34 13.18
C MET A 169 -6.65 17.30 12.06
N SER A 170 -5.45 17.89 12.13
CA SER A 170 -4.93 18.69 11.02
C SER A 170 -4.71 17.82 9.77
N PRO A 171 -4.75 18.38 8.56
CA PRO A 171 -4.46 17.64 7.34
C PRO A 171 -3.07 16.97 7.33
N GLY A 172 -2.08 17.58 8.00
CA GLY A 172 -0.74 17.00 8.14
C GLY A 172 -0.74 15.72 8.97
N MET A 173 -1.45 15.71 10.10
CA MET A 173 -1.58 14.52 10.95
C MET A 173 -2.33 13.39 10.24
N ILE A 174 -3.39 13.71 9.49
CA ILE A 174 -4.12 12.70 8.70
C ILE A 174 -3.20 12.06 7.66
N ARG A 175 -2.42 12.86 6.92
CA ARG A 175 -1.44 12.32 5.97
C ARG A 175 -0.41 11.41 6.64
N GLN A 176 0.07 11.80 7.82
CA GLN A 176 1.00 10.96 8.57
C GLN A 176 0.38 9.61 8.94
N LEU A 177 -0.86 9.60 9.43
CA LEU A 177 -1.58 8.37 9.73
C LEU A 177 -1.83 7.52 8.48
N GLU A 178 -2.18 8.14 7.35
CA GLU A 178 -2.32 7.46 6.06
C GLU A 178 -1.01 6.77 5.63
N HIS A 179 0.15 7.39 5.89
CA HIS A 179 1.45 6.75 5.68
C HIS A 179 1.67 5.56 6.63
N GLN A 180 1.29 5.68 7.90
CA GLN A 180 1.39 4.58 8.86
C GLN A 180 0.54 3.37 8.48
N VAL A 181 -0.59 3.54 7.78
CA VAL A 181 -1.42 2.42 7.26
C VAL A 181 -0.58 1.43 6.46
N SER A 182 0.35 1.92 5.64
CA SER A 182 1.20 1.07 4.79
C SER A 182 2.25 0.28 5.58
N ARG A 183 2.70 0.81 6.73
CA ARG A 183 3.69 0.18 7.61
C ARG A 183 3.02 -0.82 8.56
N VAL A 184 2.00 -0.37 9.28
CA VAL A 184 1.31 -1.13 10.33
C VAL A 184 0.35 -2.18 9.74
N LYS A 185 -0.20 -1.93 8.53
CA LYS A 185 -1.14 -2.82 7.82
C LYS A 185 -2.37 -3.21 8.65
N SER A 186 -2.75 -2.38 9.61
CA SER A 186 -3.98 -2.55 10.40
C SER A 186 -4.57 -1.19 10.77
N VAL A 187 -5.78 -0.91 10.29
CA VAL A 187 -6.55 0.27 10.69
C VAL A 187 -6.98 0.18 12.16
N PRO A 188 -7.50 -0.96 12.68
CA PRO A 188 -7.85 -1.08 14.10
C PRO A 188 -6.71 -0.74 15.05
N ARG A 189 -5.47 -1.22 14.80
CA ARG A 189 -4.30 -0.89 15.63
C ARG A 189 -3.98 0.61 15.63
N LEU A 190 -4.11 1.26 14.47
CA LEU A 190 -3.89 2.70 14.37
C LEU A 190 -4.94 3.52 15.11
N ILE A 191 -6.19 3.03 15.16
CA ILE A 191 -7.25 3.65 15.95
C ILE A 191 -7.02 3.42 17.44
N GLU A 192 -6.66 2.20 17.85
CA GLU A 192 -6.34 1.84 19.24
C GLU A 192 -5.22 2.72 19.81
N MET A 193 -4.19 3.02 19.00
CA MET A 193 -3.12 3.97 19.35
C MET A 193 -3.63 5.37 19.73
N LEU A 194 -4.79 5.78 19.22
CA LEU A 194 -5.41 7.09 19.48
C LEU A 194 -6.44 7.04 20.62
N THR A 195 -6.71 5.87 21.19
CA THR A 195 -7.69 5.72 22.27
C THR A 195 -7.07 5.89 23.65
N PRO A 196 -7.85 6.37 24.65
CA PRO A 196 -7.38 6.44 26.03
C PRO A 196 -6.94 5.07 26.55
N GLY A 197 -5.83 5.02 27.29
CA GLY A 197 -5.29 3.79 27.86
C GLY A 197 -4.27 3.08 26.97
N PHE A 198 -3.97 3.60 25.77
CA PHE A 198 -2.84 3.15 24.97
C PHE A 198 -1.51 3.44 25.70
N ASP A 199 -0.68 2.41 25.84
CA ASP A 199 0.65 2.50 26.45
C ASP A 199 1.72 2.52 25.34
N PRO A 200 2.30 3.69 25.03
CA PRO A 200 3.23 3.82 23.92
C PRO A 200 4.54 3.05 24.12
N THR A 201 4.84 2.63 25.35
CA THR A 201 6.06 1.86 25.66
C THR A 201 5.92 0.38 25.33
N LYS A 202 4.68 -0.12 25.24
CA LYS A 202 4.39 -1.53 24.95
C LYS A 202 4.29 -1.86 23.46
N GLU A 203 4.11 -0.84 22.60
CA GLU A 203 3.99 -1.01 21.14
C GLU A 203 5.02 -0.17 20.38
N PRO A 204 6.32 -0.46 20.53
CA PRO A 204 7.39 0.27 19.84
C PRO A 204 7.29 0.15 18.31
N ASP A 205 6.66 -0.89 17.77
CA ASP A 205 6.42 -1.01 16.33
C ASP A 205 5.46 0.07 15.77
N LEU A 206 4.63 0.67 16.64
CA LEU A 206 3.74 1.78 16.31
C LEU A 206 4.35 3.15 16.66
N THR A 207 5.08 3.23 17.78
CA THR A 207 5.46 4.50 18.41
C THR A 207 6.92 4.87 18.24
N LEU A 208 7.81 3.90 18.02
CA LEU A 208 9.24 4.16 17.90
C LEU A 208 9.51 4.93 16.62
N PHE A 209 9.88 6.21 16.80
CA PHE A 209 10.22 7.11 15.72
C PHE A 209 11.70 6.98 15.34
N ASP A 210 12.58 7.02 16.36
CA ASP A 210 14.03 7.00 16.20
C ASP A 210 14.69 6.40 17.45
N VAL A 211 15.93 5.91 17.29
CA VAL A 211 16.78 5.44 18.38
C VAL A 211 18.06 6.25 18.34
N ILE A 212 18.23 7.15 19.32
CA ILE A 212 19.47 7.89 19.48
C ILE A 212 20.43 7.00 20.27
N GLU A 213 21.42 6.44 19.58
CA GLU A 213 22.51 5.74 20.25
C GLU A 213 23.30 6.72 21.12
N ALA A 214 23.54 6.34 22.37
CA ALA A 214 24.39 7.11 23.27
C ALA A 214 25.85 7.01 22.80
N GLY A 215 26.21 7.81 21.80
CA GLY A 215 27.60 8.01 21.40
C GLY A 215 28.33 8.76 22.52
N GLY A 216 29.06 8.00 23.35
CA GLY A 216 29.83 8.52 24.47
C GLY A 216 31.03 9.34 24.00
N ILE A 217 30.83 10.62 23.75
CA ILE A 217 31.92 11.59 23.87
C ILE A 217 31.74 12.16 25.28
N GLU A 218 32.40 11.57 26.27
CA GLU A 218 32.56 12.24 27.56
C GLU A 218 33.59 13.36 27.35
N SER A 219 33.23 14.59 27.72
CA SER A 219 34.18 15.69 27.69
C SER A 219 35.15 15.54 28.84
N THR A 220 36.44 15.59 28.54
CA THR A 220 37.52 15.52 29.53
C THR A 220 38.13 16.88 29.83
N MET A 221 37.82 17.90 29.03
CA MET A 221 38.44 19.22 29.10
C MET A 221 37.75 20.12 30.14
N THR A 222 38.56 20.72 31.01
CA THR A 222 38.11 21.70 32.01
C THR A 222 38.33 23.13 31.54
N ILE A 223 37.70 24.09 32.22
CA ILE A 223 37.94 25.51 31.95
C ILE A 223 39.40 25.90 32.26
N GLY A 224 40.04 25.16 33.17
CA GLY A 224 41.46 25.33 33.48
C GLY A 224 42.36 25.13 32.25
N ASP A 225 41.96 24.22 31.36
CA ASP A 225 42.75 23.79 30.20
C ASP A 225 42.67 24.76 29.01
N LEU A 226 41.70 25.68 29.03
CA LEU A 226 41.48 26.64 27.93
C LEU A 226 42.61 27.67 27.83
N GLN A 227 43.03 28.02 26.62
CA GLN A 227 44.02 29.08 26.38
C GLN A 227 43.36 30.48 26.38
N ILE A 228 42.73 30.84 27.50
CA ILE A 228 42.01 32.11 27.69
C ILE A 228 42.53 32.89 28.91
N PRO A 229 42.29 34.21 29.00
CA PRO A 229 42.74 35.02 30.14
C PRO A 229 42.25 34.48 31.50
N SER A 230 43.12 34.53 32.51
CA SER A 230 42.84 34.00 33.86
C SER A 230 41.59 34.62 34.51
N LYS A 231 41.35 35.91 34.27
CA LYS A 231 40.15 36.61 34.74
C LYS A 231 38.86 36.01 34.14
N LEU A 232 38.88 35.59 32.87
CA LEU A 232 37.73 34.97 32.22
C LEU A 232 37.50 33.55 32.77
N LYS A 233 38.56 32.76 32.97
CA LYS A 233 38.45 31.44 33.63
C LYS A 233 37.77 31.53 34.99
N GLN A 234 38.14 32.52 35.80
CA GLN A 234 37.54 32.74 37.12
C GLN A 234 36.05 33.11 37.05
N LEU A 235 35.66 33.93 36.06
CA LEU A 235 34.25 34.30 35.87
C LEU A 235 33.41 33.09 35.44
N LEU A 236 33.91 32.28 34.50
CA LEU A 236 33.23 31.07 34.05
C LEU A 236 33.10 30.05 35.19
N ALA A 237 34.15 29.88 36.00
CA ALA A 237 34.11 29.02 37.18
C ALA A 237 33.10 29.51 38.24
N LYS A 238 33.00 30.82 38.48
CA LYS A 238 31.99 31.41 39.37
C LYS A 238 30.56 31.23 38.86
N ALA A 239 30.38 31.18 37.54
CA ALA A 239 29.10 30.86 36.91
C ALA A 239 28.73 29.36 36.99
N GLY A 240 29.56 28.54 37.66
CA GLY A 240 29.31 27.11 37.85
C GLY A 240 29.77 26.22 36.70
N LEU A 241 30.43 26.78 35.67
CA LEU A 241 30.99 26.02 34.58
C LEU A 241 32.34 25.45 35.03
N LYS A 242 32.45 24.12 35.14
CA LYS A 242 33.68 23.43 35.60
C LYS A 242 34.38 22.68 34.47
N GLY A 243 33.59 22.00 33.64
CA GLY A 243 34.02 21.28 32.44
C GLY A 243 33.32 21.81 31.20
N LEU A 244 33.91 21.54 30.04
CA LEU A 244 33.25 21.74 28.77
C LEU A 244 32.23 20.62 28.53
N LEU A 245 31.24 20.90 27.68
CA LEU A 245 30.42 19.87 27.07
C LEU A 245 31.14 19.30 25.84
N PRO A 246 30.77 18.10 25.37
CA PRO A 246 31.48 17.43 24.28
C PRO A 246 31.57 18.27 23.00
N VAL A 247 30.48 18.95 22.63
CA VAL A 247 30.45 19.86 21.47
C VAL A 247 31.37 21.07 21.67
N GLN A 248 31.50 21.56 22.90
CA GLN A 248 32.34 22.70 23.21
C GLN A 248 33.82 22.32 23.17
N GLU A 249 34.18 21.16 23.70
CA GLU A 249 35.55 20.62 23.61
C GLU A 249 35.94 20.38 22.15
N LEU A 250 35.04 19.85 21.33
CA LEU A 250 35.27 19.68 19.88
C LEU A 250 35.53 21.01 19.19
N ALA A 251 34.77 22.06 19.52
CA ALA A 251 34.97 23.39 18.94
C ALA A 251 36.32 23.99 19.33
N VAL A 252 36.73 23.87 20.60
CA VAL A 252 38.06 24.30 21.06
C VAL A 252 39.17 23.54 20.33
N LYS A 253 39.06 22.20 20.22
CA LYS A 253 40.03 21.37 19.48
C LYS A 253 40.07 21.68 17.98
N ALA A 254 38.97 22.18 17.42
CA ALA A 254 38.88 22.58 16.02
C ALA A 254 39.46 23.98 15.74
N GLY A 255 39.96 24.69 16.75
CA GLY A 255 40.61 25.99 16.58
C GLY A 255 39.74 27.20 16.93
N LEU A 256 38.66 27.03 17.71
CA LEU A 256 37.80 28.16 18.12
C LEU A 256 38.60 29.30 18.79
N LEU A 257 39.60 28.95 19.62
CA LEU A 257 40.45 29.93 20.30
C LEU A 257 41.63 30.42 19.44
N ASP A 258 41.88 29.73 18.33
CA ASP A 258 42.97 30.02 17.39
C ASP A 258 42.50 30.96 16.25
N GLY A 259 41.20 31.29 16.21
CA GLY A 259 40.60 32.19 15.23
C GLY A 259 40.13 31.51 13.94
N GLU A 260 39.99 30.18 13.94
CA GLU A 260 39.52 29.41 12.79
C GLU A 260 38.01 29.58 12.55
N ASP A 261 37.60 29.58 11.27
CA ASP A 261 36.19 29.63 10.89
C ASP A 261 35.52 28.26 11.07
N LEU A 262 34.54 28.18 11.98
CA LEU A 262 33.87 26.93 12.34
C LEU A 262 32.38 26.91 11.92
N LEU A 263 31.97 25.82 11.25
CA LEU A 263 30.56 25.48 11.06
C LEU A 263 30.14 24.43 12.09
N ILE A 264 29.43 24.86 13.14
CA ILE A 264 29.02 24.01 14.25
C ILE A 264 27.54 23.63 14.12
N VAL A 265 27.25 22.34 13.93
CA VAL A 265 25.89 21.79 13.86
C VAL A 265 25.65 20.88 15.06
N SER A 266 24.70 21.23 15.93
CA SER A 266 24.36 20.42 17.10
C SER A 266 22.93 20.65 17.58
N SER A 267 22.42 19.77 18.46
CA SER A 267 21.06 19.86 19.03
C SER A 267 20.84 21.11 19.90
N THR A 268 19.57 21.49 20.08
CA THR A 268 19.20 22.50 21.08
C THR A 268 19.60 22.01 22.48
N SER A 269 20.04 22.91 23.37
CA SER A 269 20.62 22.62 24.70
C SER A 269 22.03 22.00 24.76
N SER A 270 22.72 21.79 23.64
CA SER A 270 24.10 21.25 23.64
C SER A 270 25.20 22.23 24.11
N GLY A 271 24.82 23.39 24.66
CA GLY A 271 25.75 24.41 25.17
C GLY A 271 26.41 25.33 24.12
N LYS A 272 25.85 25.48 22.92
CA LYS A 272 26.39 26.38 21.88
C LYS A 272 26.53 27.83 22.33
N THR A 273 25.71 28.31 23.26
CA THR A 273 25.74 29.70 23.74
C THR A 273 27.05 30.09 24.44
N LEU A 274 27.82 29.13 24.95
CA LEU A 274 29.11 29.40 25.58
C LEU A 274 30.23 29.59 24.54
N LEU A 275 30.07 29.02 23.34
CA LEU A 275 31.01 29.14 22.23
C LEU A 275 30.88 30.53 21.60
#